data_AF-A0A3B9G2V6-F1
#
_entry.id   AF-A0A3B9G2V6-F1
#
_cell.length_a   1.000
_cell.length_b   1.000
_cell.length_c   1.000
_cell.angle_alpha   90.00
_cell.angle_beta   90.00
_cell.angle_gamma   90.00
#
_symmetry.space_group_name_H-M   'P 1'
#
loop_
_entity.id
_entity.type
_entity.pdbx_description
1 polymer ?
#
loop_
_entity_poly.entity_id
_entity_poly.type
_entity_poly.pdbx_seq_one_letter_code
_entity_poly.pdbx_strand_id
1 'polypeptide(L)'
;FGALLAYVLICGGQARYIIETGVSALGNMLQNYIQLSTWTDPLRTSSFPQNWTIFYWAYWLVWCVASPFFMGSISRGKTIREVILGTYVFGVSSTLISFIILGNYGLGLQMTGRFDAIAFYQSCSDLYQTVIAIIGTLPLYKGILILLIISMIAFYATSFDSITLVASQYSYKEFRENEEAGTGMKMFWAVLLIMLPIALIFSEGSMNNLQTVSIIAAFPIGTVILLIIFSFMKDARQYLDMEKTKH
;
A
#
# COMPACT_ATOMS: atom_id res chain seq x y z
N PHE A 1 -7.60 -3.32 12.41
CA PHE A 1 -6.70 -4.18 11.60
C PHE A 1 -5.79 -5.08 12.44
N GLY A 2 -4.95 -4.57 13.34
CA GLY A 2 -4.08 -5.43 14.18
C GLY A 2 -4.81 -6.54 14.96
N ALA A 3 -5.99 -6.23 15.52
CA ALA A 3 -6.85 -7.23 16.17
C ALA A 3 -7.31 -8.36 15.22
N LEU A 4 -7.54 -8.06 13.94
CA LEU A 4 -7.91 -9.05 12.92
C LEU A 4 -6.73 -9.97 12.62
N LEU A 5 -5.51 -9.43 12.51
CA LEU A 5 -4.30 -10.24 12.33
C LEU A 5 -4.05 -11.15 13.53
N ALA A 6 -4.16 -10.62 14.75
CA ALA A 6 -4.03 -11.42 15.97
C ALA A 6 -5.07 -12.54 16.04
N TYR A 7 -6.32 -12.25 15.65
CA TYR A 7 -7.38 -13.25 15.56
C TYR A 7 -7.03 -14.37 14.58
N VAL A 8 -6.62 -14.04 13.35
CA VAL A 8 -6.24 -15.05 12.34
C VAL A 8 -5.09 -15.92 12.83
N LEU A 9 -4.09 -15.31 13.47
CA LEU A 9 -2.94 -16.04 13.99
C LEU A 9 -3.33 -17.04 15.10
N ILE A 10 -4.17 -16.63 16.06
CA ILE A 10 -4.53 -17.46 17.22
C ILE A 10 -5.64 -18.46 16.87
N CYS A 11 -6.70 -18.00 16.22
CA CYS A 11 -7.91 -18.79 15.96
C CYS A 11 -7.85 -19.55 14.64
N GLY A 12 -6.88 -19.29 13.76
CA GLY A 12 -6.72 -19.98 12.48
C GLY A 12 -6.23 -21.43 12.58
N GLY A 13 -5.85 -21.91 13.77
CA GLY A 13 -5.46 -23.31 13.99
C GLY A 13 -4.18 -23.74 13.26
N GLN A 14 -3.42 -22.80 12.69
CA GLN A 14 -2.17 -23.02 11.96
C GLN A 14 -1.06 -22.05 12.41
N ALA A 15 -1.14 -21.52 13.64
CA ALA A 15 -0.21 -20.52 14.18
C ALA A 15 1.27 -20.92 14.02
N ARG A 16 1.59 -22.19 14.32
CA ARG A 16 2.94 -22.74 14.17
C ARG A 16 3.44 -22.65 12.72
N TYR A 17 2.61 -23.09 11.77
CA TYR A 17 2.95 -23.05 10.35
C TYR A 17 3.15 -21.61 9.87
N ILE A 18 2.28 -20.68 10.29
CA ILE A 18 2.36 -19.26 9.94
C ILE A 18 3.70 -18.66 10.38
N ILE A 19 4.12 -18.93 11.62
CA ILE A 19 5.36 -18.39 12.19
C ILE A 19 6.59 -19.04 11.57
N GLU A 20 6.66 -20.38 11.50
CA GLU A 20 7.80 -21.11 10.93
C GLU A 20 8.02 -20.76 9.45
N THR A 21 6.93 -20.68 8.68
CA THR A 21 6.96 -20.26 7.27
C THR A 21 7.30 -18.78 7.16
N GLY A 22 6.83 -17.93 8.09
CA GLY A 22 7.15 -16.51 8.13
C GLY A 22 8.65 -16.24 8.30
N VAL A 23 9.29 -16.93 9.25
CA VAL A 23 10.75 -16.85 9.46
C VAL A 23 11.50 -17.33 8.23
N SER A 24 11.06 -18.45 7.64
CA SER A 24 11.67 -18.99 6.41
C SER A 24 11.52 -18.04 5.22
N ALA A 25 10.36 -17.40 5.09
CA ALA A 25 10.08 -16.42 4.03
C ALA A 25 10.98 -15.18 4.15
N LEU A 26 11.28 -14.72 5.36
CA LEU A 26 12.23 -13.62 5.56
C LEU A 26 13.64 -13.99 5.08
N GLY A 27 14.12 -15.20 5.42
CA GLY A 27 15.40 -15.70 4.94
C GLY A 27 15.45 -15.79 3.40
N ASN A 28 14.38 -16.32 2.81
CA ASN A 28 14.25 -16.45 1.36
C ASN A 28 14.21 -15.09 0.65
N MET A 29 13.47 -14.11 1.20
CA MET A 29 13.41 -12.75 0.67
C MET A 29 14.78 -12.09 0.68
N LEU A 30 15.55 -12.21 1.77
CA LEU A 30 16.90 -11.64 1.86
C LEU A 30 17.86 -12.30 0.87
N GLN A 31 17.80 -13.63 0.73
CA GLN A 31 18.63 -14.38 -0.19
C GLN A 31 18.38 -13.98 -1.66
N ASN A 32 17.11 -13.83 -2.05
CA ASN A 32 16.72 -13.56 -3.43
C ASN A 32 16.57 -12.07 -3.75
N TYR A 33 16.87 -11.16 -2.81
CA TYR A 33 16.62 -9.74 -2.94
C TYR A 33 17.25 -9.12 -4.20
N ILE A 34 18.55 -9.36 -4.44
CA ILE A 34 19.28 -8.78 -5.59
C ILE A 34 18.75 -9.33 -6.91
N GLN A 35 18.47 -10.64 -6.97
CA GLN A 35 17.92 -11.28 -8.16
C GLN A 35 16.53 -10.72 -8.49
N LEU A 36 15.63 -10.66 -7.50
CA LEU A 36 14.28 -10.12 -7.67
C LEU A 36 14.31 -8.62 -8.04
N SER A 37 15.26 -7.85 -7.49
CA SER A 37 15.43 -6.42 -7.80
C SER A 37 15.85 -6.17 -9.25
N THR A 38 16.48 -7.14 -9.91
CA THR A 38 17.01 -7.01 -11.27
C THR A 38 16.27 -7.89 -12.29
N TRP A 39 15.23 -8.61 -11.86
CA TRP A 39 14.52 -9.55 -12.71
C TRP A 39 13.55 -8.83 -13.65
N THR A 40 13.78 -8.99 -14.96
CA THR A 40 12.98 -8.34 -16.00
C THR A 40 12.21 -9.30 -16.91
N ASP A 41 12.43 -10.62 -16.76
CA ASP A 41 11.88 -11.67 -17.63
C ASP A 41 11.90 -11.28 -19.13
N PRO A 42 13.10 -11.23 -19.75
CA PRO A 42 13.26 -10.68 -21.10
C PRO A 42 12.49 -11.47 -22.17
N LEU A 43 12.38 -12.79 -21.99
CA LEU A 43 11.65 -13.68 -22.90
C LEU A 43 10.13 -13.70 -22.62
N ARG A 44 9.66 -13.00 -21.58
CA ARG A 44 8.24 -12.93 -21.19
C ARG A 44 7.59 -14.30 -20.99
N THR A 45 8.38 -15.23 -20.48
CA THR A 45 7.93 -16.60 -20.19
C THR A 45 6.85 -16.64 -19.12
N SER A 46 6.95 -15.77 -18.11
CA SER A 46 5.97 -15.63 -17.02
C SER A 46 5.24 -14.29 -17.07
N SER A 47 5.89 -13.25 -17.63
CA SER A 47 5.47 -11.84 -17.55
C SER A 47 5.23 -11.33 -16.11
N PHE A 48 5.79 -12.03 -15.11
CA PHE A 48 5.58 -11.70 -13.70
C PHE A 48 6.14 -10.33 -13.31
N PRO A 49 7.37 -9.93 -13.72
CA PRO A 49 7.89 -8.61 -13.39
C PRO A 49 6.99 -7.48 -13.93
N GLN A 50 6.36 -7.67 -15.08
CA GLN A 50 5.51 -6.66 -15.69
C GLN A 50 4.17 -6.52 -14.98
N ASN A 51 3.53 -7.65 -14.70
CA ASN A 51 2.19 -7.68 -14.13
C ASN A 51 2.18 -7.31 -12.65
N TRP A 52 3.27 -7.60 -11.92
CA TRP A 52 3.34 -7.41 -10.48
C TRP A 52 4.40 -6.38 -10.07
N THR A 53 5.67 -6.59 -10.45
CA THR A 53 6.77 -5.76 -9.93
C THR A 53 6.66 -4.33 -10.44
N ILE A 54 6.52 -4.13 -11.75
CA ILE A 54 6.38 -2.81 -12.38
C ILE A 54 5.08 -2.14 -11.92
N PHE A 55 3.97 -2.89 -11.84
CA PHE A 55 2.70 -2.37 -11.33
C PHE A 55 2.83 -1.83 -9.90
N TYR A 56 3.40 -2.60 -8.98
CA TYR A 56 3.56 -2.13 -7.59
C TYR A 56 4.53 -0.96 -7.49
N TRP A 57 5.62 -0.94 -8.26
CA TRP A 57 6.49 0.25 -8.32
C TRP A 57 5.73 1.49 -8.80
N ALA A 58 4.94 1.37 -9.87
CA ALA A 58 4.11 2.46 -10.36
C ALA A 58 3.08 2.91 -9.32
N TYR A 59 2.40 1.97 -8.68
CA TYR A 59 1.44 2.23 -7.61
C TYR A 59 2.08 3.03 -6.49
N TRP A 60 3.22 2.57 -5.94
CA TRP A 60 3.89 3.27 -4.84
C TRP A 60 4.43 4.65 -5.24
N LEU A 61 4.91 4.82 -6.48
CA LEU A 61 5.35 6.13 -6.98
C LEU A 61 4.22 7.17 -6.98
N VAL A 62 3.00 6.79 -7.35
CA VAL A 62 1.84 7.70 -7.28
C VAL A 62 1.57 8.12 -5.83
N TRP A 63 1.64 7.18 -4.89
CA TRP A 63 1.44 7.46 -3.45
C TRP A 63 2.54 8.33 -2.84
N CYS A 64 3.75 8.34 -3.40
CA CYS A 64 4.85 9.19 -2.94
C CYS A 64 4.57 10.69 -3.11
N VAL A 65 3.60 11.11 -3.92
CA VAL A 65 3.26 12.53 -4.06
C VAL A 65 2.47 13.03 -2.85
N ALA A 66 1.50 12.25 -2.37
CA ALA A 66 0.61 12.67 -1.29
C ALA A 66 1.12 12.29 0.11
N SER A 67 1.75 11.12 0.25
CA SER A 67 2.15 10.57 1.55
C SER A 67 3.13 11.45 2.34
N PRO A 68 4.11 12.16 1.73
CA PRO A 68 5.03 13.02 2.46
C PRO A 68 4.38 14.18 3.20
N PHE A 69 3.25 14.71 2.71
CA PHE A 69 2.54 15.81 3.37
C PHE A 69 1.89 15.34 4.67
N PHE A 70 1.26 14.17 4.63
CA PHE A 70 0.72 13.53 5.82
C PHE A 70 1.84 13.18 6.81
N MET A 71 2.96 12.62 6.33
CA MET A 71 4.11 12.34 7.18
C MET A 71 4.71 13.61 7.79
N GLY A 72 4.81 14.70 7.02
CA GLY A 72 5.33 15.97 7.48
C GLY A 72 4.46 16.62 8.55
N SER A 73 3.14 16.56 8.41
CA SER A 73 2.20 17.17 9.36
C SER A 73 2.25 16.50 10.74
N ILE A 74 2.36 15.17 10.79
CA ILE A 74 2.46 14.40 12.06
C ILE A 74 3.88 14.31 12.64
N SER A 75 4.89 14.77 11.88
CA SER A 75 6.31 14.70 12.25
C SER A 75 6.88 16.00 12.81
N ARG A 76 6.04 17.01 13.06
CA ARG A 76 6.45 18.29 13.68
C ARG A 76 7.19 18.05 15.00
N GLY A 77 8.39 18.61 15.13
CA GLY A 77 9.23 18.52 16.33
C GLY A 77 10.10 17.26 16.46
N LYS A 78 10.10 16.36 15.45
CA LYS A 78 10.97 15.17 15.43
C LYS A 78 12.23 15.41 14.58
N THR A 79 13.30 14.70 14.88
CA THR A 79 14.51 14.74 14.05
C THR A 79 14.29 13.99 12.73
N ILE A 80 14.99 14.39 11.66
CA ILE A 80 14.92 13.72 10.35
C ILE A 80 15.19 12.21 10.49
N ARG A 81 16.17 11.83 11.33
CA ARG A 81 16.53 10.44 11.57
C ARG A 81 15.40 9.64 12.22
N GLU A 82 14.73 10.20 13.23
CA GLU A 82 13.59 9.55 13.89
C GLU A 82 12.40 9.38 12.94
N VAL A 83 12.15 10.37 12.09
CA VAL A 83 11.06 10.31 11.10
C VAL A 83 11.34 9.21 10.08
N ILE A 84 12.55 9.16 9.52
CA ILE A 84 12.93 8.14 8.53
C ILE A 84 12.90 6.73 9.14
N LEU A 85 13.59 6.53 10.27
CA LEU A 85 13.67 5.20 10.90
C LEU A 85 12.32 4.75 11.44
N GLY A 86 11.55 5.64 12.07
CA GLY A 86 10.22 5.32 12.58
C GLY A 86 9.30 4.87 11.44
N THR A 87 9.24 5.66 10.37
CA THR A 87 8.39 5.34 9.21
C THR A 87 8.80 4.02 8.57
N TYR A 88 10.11 3.80 8.38
CA TYR A 88 10.62 2.57 7.76
C TYR A 88 10.33 1.34 8.63
N VAL A 89 10.65 1.39 9.93
CA VAL A 89 10.46 0.26 10.84
C VAL A 89 8.98 -0.08 10.98
N PHE A 90 8.10 0.89 11.24
CA PHE A 90 6.67 0.63 11.39
C PHE A 90 6.00 0.23 10.07
N GLY A 91 6.37 0.86 8.96
CA GLY A 91 5.81 0.56 7.64
C GLY A 91 6.19 -0.84 7.14
N VAL A 92 7.47 -1.19 7.21
CA VAL A 92 7.97 -2.50 6.80
C VAL A 92 7.45 -3.60 7.74
N SER A 93 7.52 -3.41 9.05
CA SER A 93 7.04 -4.43 10.01
C SER A 93 5.54 -4.70 9.87
N SER A 94 4.71 -3.67 9.73
CA SER A 94 3.27 -3.82 9.52
C SER A 94 2.97 -4.62 8.26
N THR A 95 3.67 -4.33 7.16
CA THR A 95 3.52 -5.04 5.89
C THR A 95 3.95 -6.50 6.02
N LEU A 96 5.15 -6.75 6.57
CA LEU A 96 5.68 -8.10 6.78
C LEU A 96 4.74 -8.95 7.66
N ILE A 97 4.30 -8.42 8.79
CA ILE A 97 3.40 -9.13 9.71
C ILE A 97 2.08 -9.47 9.01
N SER A 98 1.54 -8.55 8.21
CA SER A 98 0.29 -8.77 7.47
C SER A 98 0.41 -9.88 6.42
N PHE A 99 1.49 -9.86 5.63
CA PHE A 99 1.77 -10.90 4.62
C PHE A 99 2.08 -12.25 5.25
N ILE A 100 2.85 -12.28 6.34
CA ILE A 100 3.16 -13.50 7.07
C ILE A 100 1.86 -14.12 7.60
N ILE A 101 1.00 -13.35 8.27
CA ILE A 101 -0.21 -13.90 8.90
C ILE A 101 -1.26 -14.30 7.85
N LEU A 102 -1.68 -13.36 7.00
CA LEU A 102 -2.78 -13.62 6.06
C LEU A 102 -2.33 -14.49 4.87
N GLY A 103 -1.11 -14.25 4.36
CA GLY A 103 -0.55 -15.01 3.25
C GLY A 103 -0.27 -16.46 3.65
N ASN A 104 0.42 -16.69 4.77
CA ASN A 104 0.70 -18.07 5.21
C ASN A 104 -0.55 -18.79 5.71
N TYR A 105 -1.58 -18.09 6.18
CA TYR A 105 -2.87 -18.72 6.47
C TYR A 105 -3.49 -19.31 5.21
N GLY A 106 -3.61 -18.51 4.14
CA GLY A 106 -4.13 -19.00 2.85
C GLY A 106 -3.29 -20.13 2.25
N LEU A 107 -1.95 -19.97 2.28
CA LEU A 107 -1.03 -21.01 1.82
C LEU A 107 -1.12 -22.28 2.67
N GLY A 108 -1.25 -22.16 3.99
CA GLY A 108 -1.37 -23.28 4.91
C GLY A 108 -2.63 -24.10 4.64
N LEU A 109 -3.75 -23.45 4.30
CA LEU A 109 -4.97 -24.14 3.89
C LEU A 109 -4.78 -24.96 2.60
N GLN A 110 -4.11 -24.39 1.60
CA GLN A 110 -3.79 -25.07 0.34
C GLN A 110 -2.87 -26.27 0.58
N MET A 111 -1.76 -26.05 1.29
CA MET A 111 -0.71 -27.06 1.49
C MET A 111 -1.17 -28.22 2.38
N THR A 112 -2.11 -27.97 3.30
CA THR A 112 -2.69 -29.03 4.14
C THR A 112 -3.89 -29.74 3.51
N GLY A 113 -4.32 -29.31 2.32
CA GLY A 113 -5.50 -29.85 1.65
C GLY A 113 -6.83 -29.54 2.36
N ARG A 114 -6.84 -28.61 3.33
CA ARG A 114 -8.04 -28.22 4.07
C ARG A 114 -8.99 -27.37 3.23
N PHE A 115 -8.44 -26.58 2.30
CA PHE A 115 -9.21 -25.81 1.33
C PHE A 115 -8.35 -25.58 0.10
N ASP A 116 -8.84 -25.99 -1.07
CA ASP A 116 -8.19 -25.76 -2.35
C ASP A 116 -8.64 -24.41 -2.94
N ALA A 117 -7.88 -23.37 -2.59
CA ALA A 117 -8.12 -22.01 -3.06
C ALA A 117 -7.91 -21.88 -4.58
N ILE A 118 -7.04 -22.70 -5.17
CA ILE A 118 -6.75 -22.67 -6.61
C ILE A 118 -7.95 -23.23 -7.39
N ALA A 119 -8.44 -24.41 -6.99
CA ALA A 119 -9.62 -25.00 -7.62
C ALA A 119 -10.87 -24.12 -7.44
N PHE A 120 -11.03 -23.52 -6.25
CA PHE A 120 -12.14 -22.59 -6.01
C PHE A 120 -12.06 -21.37 -6.92
N TYR A 121 -10.89 -20.73 -7.01
CA TYR A 121 -10.68 -19.59 -7.90
C TYR A 121 -10.95 -19.93 -9.36
N GLN A 122 -10.52 -21.10 -9.84
CA GLN A 122 -10.80 -21.56 -11.20
C GLN A 122 -12.31 -21.72 -11.46
N SER A 123 -13.09 -22.11 -10.44
CA SER A 123 -14.53 -22.29 -10.57
C SER A 123 -15.32 -20.97 -10.61
N CYS A 124 -14.92 -19.98 -9.80
CA CYS A 124 -15.65 -18.71 -9.70
C CYS A 124 -15.06 -17.59 -10.57
N SER A 125 -13.80 -17.73 -11.01
CA SER A 125 -13.01 -16.69 -11.70
C SER A 125 -12.99 -15.33 -10.99
N ASP A 126 -13.26 -15.34 -9.67
CA ASP A 126 -13.43 -14.14 -8.85
C ASP A 126 -12.50 -14.21 -7.62
N LEU A 127 -11.52 -13.31 -7.61
CA LEU A 127 -10.56 -13.19 -6.51
C LEU A 127 -11.23 -12.79 -5.19
N TYR A 128 -12.25 -11.92 -5.23
CA TYR A 128 -12.92 -11.44 -4.03
C TYR A 128 -13.67 -12.57 -3.35
N GLN A 129 -14.37 -13.40 -4.13
CA GLN A 129 -15.05 -14.58 -3.61
C GLN A 129 -14.06 -15.60 -3.05
N THR A 130 -12.89 -15.77 -3.67
CA THR A 130 -11.84 -16.66 -3.16
C THR A 130 -11.32 -16.21 -1.80
N VAL A 131 -11.08 -14.91 -1.62
CA VAL A 131 -10.66 -14.35 -0.32
C VAL A 131 -11.74 -14.54 0.75
N ILE A 132 -13.01 -14.29 0.41
CA ILE A 132 -14.13 -14.50 1.33
C ILE A 132 -14.26 -15.99 1.70
N ALA A 133 -14.07 -16.89 0.75
CA ALA A 133 -14.09 -18.33 0.99
C ALA A 133 -12.95 -18.77 1.93
N ILE A 134 -11.73 -18.24 1.75
CA ILE A 134 -10.61 -18.46 2.66
C ILE A 134 -10.96 -17.96 4.07
N ILE A 135 -11.53 -16.77 4.22
CA ILE A 135 -11.98 -16.26 5.52
C ILE A 135 -13.09 -17.13 6.11
N GLY A 136 -13.97 -17.68 5.27
CA GLY A 136 -15.03 -18.60 5.66
C GLY A 136 -14.55 -19.87 6.35
N THR A 137 -13.28 -20.26 6.17
CA THR A 137 -12.67 -21.39 6.88
C THR A 137 -12.33 -21.11 8.35
N LEU A 138 -12.32 -19.82 8.75
CA LEU A 138 -12.03 -19.43 10.13
C LEU A 138 -13.25 -19.69 11.04
N PRO A 139 -13.03 -20.04 12.32
CA PRO A 139 -14.11 -20.03 13.31
C PRO A 139 -14.68 -18.61 13.41
N LEU A 140 -15.99 -18.48 13.66
CA LEU A 140 -16.69 -17.18 13.76
C LEU A 140 -16.49 -16.23 12.56
N TYR A 141 -16.31 -16.77 11.35
CA TYR A 141 -16.02 -15.98 10.13
C TYR A 141 -16.99 -14.81 9.89
N LYS A 142 -18.28 -14.93 10.23
CA LYS A 142 -19.27 -13.85 10.09
C LYS A 142 -18.89 -12.60 10.90
N GLY A 143 -18.39 -12.78 12.13
CA GLY A 143 -17.92 -11.67 12.96
C GLY A 143 -16.65 -11.02 12.40
N ILE A 144 -15.74 -11.83 11.86
CA ILE A 144 -14.52 -11.36 11.21
C ILE A 144 -14.85 -10.55 9.95
N LEU A 145 -15.79 -11.01 9.14
CA LEU A 145 -16.24 -10.29 7.95
C LEU A 145 -16.82 -8.93 8.31
N ILE A 146 -17.62 -8.84 9.37
CA ILE A 146 -18.12 -7.54 9.88
C ILE A 146 -16.96 -6.64 10.30
N LEU A 147 -16.01 -7.18 11.07
CA LEU A 147 -14.82 -6.43 11.51
C LEU A 147 -13.95 -5.97 10.33
N LEU A 148 -13.81 -6.80 9.30
CA LEU A 148 -13.09 -6.50 8.08
C LEU A 148 -13.78 -5.37 7.32
N ILE A 149 -15.09 -5.45 7.12
CA ILE A 149 -15.88 -4.41 6.45
C ILE A 149 -15.74 -3.07 7.19
N ILE A 150 -15.90 -3.05 8.51
CA ILE A 150 -15.73 -1.83 9.31
C ILE A 150 -14.30 -1.29 9.18
N SER A 151 -13.29 -2.17 9.26
CA SER A 151 -11.89 -1.76 9.12
C SER A 151 -11.60 -1.18 7.73
N MET A 152 -12.17 -1.77 6.67
CA MET A 152 -12.03 -1.27 5.30
C MET A 152 -12.71 0.09 5.15
N ILE A 153 -13.96 0.23 5.61
CA ILE A 153 -14.68 1.52 5.55
C ILE A 153 -13.90 2.61 6.28
N ALA A 154 -13.42 2.33 7.51
CA ALA A 154 -12.62 3.28 8.26
C ALA A 154 -11.32 3.65 7.55
N PHE A 155 -10.59 2.66 7.01
CA PHE A 155 -9.34 2.90 6.29
C PHE A 155 -9.55 3.72 5.02
N TYR A 156 -10.57 3.38 4.22
CA TYR A 156 -10.90 4.12 3.00
C TYR A 156 -11.41 5.53 3.32
N ALA A 157 -12.24 5.70 4.34
CA ALA A 157 -12.75 7.02 4.73
C ALA A 157 -11.59 7.96 5.13
N THR A 158 -10.67 7.51 5.99
CA THR A 158 -9.52 8.32 6.41
C THR A 158 -8.53 8.58 5.27
N SER A 159 -8.28 7.57 4.42
CA SER A 159 -7.39 7.73 3.27
C SER A 159 -7.99 8.70 2.24
N PHE A 160 -9.30 8.60 1.99
CA PHE A 160 -10.02 9.46 1.06
C PHE A 160 -10.02 10.92 1.52
N ASP A 161 -10.28 11.16 2.81
CA ASP A 161 -10.21 12.49 3.40
C ASP A 161 -8.80 13.10 3.27
N SER A 162 -7.77 12.31 3.55
CA SER A 162 -6.37 12.74 3.42
C SER A 162 -6.01 13.10 1.97
N ILE A 163 -6.41 12.29 0.99
CA ILE A 163 -6.10 12.55 -0.43
C ILE A 163 -6.88 13.76 -0.95
N THR A 164 -8.15 13.91 -0.56
CA THR A 164 -8.98 15.05 -0.94
C THR A 164 -8.40 16.34 -0.38
N LEU A 165 -7.95 16.32 0.88
CA LEU A 165 -7.25 17.43 1.50
C LEU A 165 -6.00 17.79 0.70
N VAL A 166 -5.10 16.83 0.45
CA VAL A 166 -3.86 17.08 -0.31
C VAL A 166 -4.15 17.60 -1.72
N ALA A 167 -5.09 17.01 -2.46
CA ALA A 167 -5.46 17.45 -3.80
C ALA A 167 -6.03 18.88 -3.81
N SER A 168 -6.85 19.21 -2.80
CA SER A 168 -7.38 20.56 -2.64
C SER A 168 -6.27 21.58 -2.33
N GLN A 169 -5.27 21.22 -1.51
CA GLN A 169 -4.12 22.07 -1.22
C GLN A 169 -3.26 22.35 -2.46
N TYR A 170 -3.01 21.33 -3.28
CA TYR A 170 -2.29 21.47 -4.55
C TYR A 170 -2.96 22.40 -5.57
N SER A 171 -4.27 22.66 -5.41
CA SER A 171 -5.01 23.53 -6.32
C SER A 171 -4.83 25.03 -6.03
N TYR A 172 -4.16 25.38 -4.93
CA TYR A 172 -3.84 26.76 -4.57
C TYR A 172 -2.38 27.09 -4.92
N LYS A 173 -2.14 28.30 -5.44
CA LYS A 173 -0.78 28.79 -5.79
C LYS A 173 0.10 29.07 -4.58
N GLU A 174 -0.50 29.56 -3.50
CA GLU A 174 0.18 29.83 -2.22
C GLU A 174 -0.64 29.16 -1.12
N PHE A 175 0.02 28.37 -0.27
CA PHE A 175 -0.62 27.70 0.84
C PHE A 175 0.15 28.06 2.11
N ARG A 176 -0.44 28.89 2.97
CA ARG A 176 0.16 29.24 4.27
C ARG A 176 0.03 28.05 5.22
N GLU A 177 1.00 27.85 6.12
CA GLU A 177 1.11 26.68 7.01
C GLU A 177 -0.10 26.42 7.95
N ASN A 178 -1.14 27.25 7.93
CA ASN A 178 -2.36 27.15 8.74
C ASN A 178 -3.66 27.52 7.99
N GLU A 179 -3.64 27.66 6.67
CA GLU A 179 -4.88 27.88 5.92
C GLU A 179 -5.50 26.53 5.54
N GLU A 180 -6.80 26.37 5.72
CA GLU A 180 -7.50 25.21 5.17
C GLU A 180 -7.97 25.51 3.75
N ALA A 181 -7.89 24.50 2.87
CA ALA A 181 -8.48 24.61 1.54
C ALA A 181 -9.98 24.88 1.67
N GLY A 182 -10.49 25.81 0.85
CA GLY A 182 -11.90 26.19 0.89
C GLY A 182 -12.82 24.98 0.68
N THR A 183 -13.93 24.93 1.42
CA THR A 183 -14.88 23.80 1.42
C THR A 183 -15.38 23.45 0.01
N GLY A 184 -15.50 24.44 -0.89
CA GLY A 184 -15.87 24.20 -2.29
C GLY A 184 -14.82 23.42 -3.10
N MET A 185 -13.53 23.69 -2.90
CA MET A 185 -12.44 22.98 -3.58
C MET A 185 -12.31 21.54 -3.04
N LYS A 186 -12.44 21.36 -1.72
CA LYS A 186 -12.51 20.02 -1.10
C LYS A 186 -13.68 19.20 -1.68
N MET A 187 -14.87 19.80 -1.80
CA MET A 187 -16.04 19.13 -2.35
C MET A 187 -15.86 18.77 -3.83
N PHE A 188 -15.28 19.66 -4.64
CA PHE A 188 -14.97 19.39 -6.05
C PHE A 188 -14.07 18.16 -6.20
N TRP A 189 -12.95 18.11 -5.47
CA TRP A 189 -12.04 16.97 -5.50
C TRP A 189 -12.67 15.70 -4.94
N ALA A 190 -13.47 15.80 -3.87
CA ALA A 190 -14.18 14.64 -3.33
C ALA A 190 -15.10 14.00 -4.38
N VAL A 191 -15.91 14.81 -5.08
CA VAL A 191 -16.83 14.30 -6.12
C VAL A 191 -16.04 13.67 -7.27
N LEU A 192 -14.98 14.34 -7.73
CA LEU A 192 -14.14 13.84 -8.83
C LEU A 192 -13.45 12.53 -8.48
N LEU A 193 -12.90 12.42 -7.26
CA LEU A 193 -12.23 11.21 -6.77
C LEU A 193 -13.18 10.03 -6.52
N ILE A 194 -14.48 10.28 -6.30
CA ILE A 194 -15.50 9.23 -6.20
C ILE A 194 -15.98 8.78 -7.59
N MET A 195 -16.10 9.73 -8.53
CA MET A 195 -16.60 9.45 -9.88
C MET A 195 -15.71 8.46 -10.63
N LEU A 196 -14.39 8.57 -10.48
CA LEU A 196 -13.41 7.73 -11.18
C LEU A 196 -13.52 6.23 -10.78
N PRO A 197 -13.46 5.84 -9.49
CA PRO A 197 -13.70 4.45 -9.07
C PRO A 197 -15.07 3.92 -9.47
N ILE A 198 -16.13 4.75 -9.40
CA ILE A 198 -17.48 4.33 -9.84
C ILE A 198 -17.45 3.94 -11.32
N ALA A 199 -16.87 4.78 -12.18
CA ALA A 199 -16.73 4.47 -13.61
C ALA A 199 -15.92 3.17 -13.85
N LEU A 200 -14.90 2.92 -13.02
CA LEU A 200 -14.07 1.71 -13.10
C LEU A 200 -14.79 0.44 -12.63
N ILE A 201 -15.68 0.53 -11.63
CA ILE A 201 -16.51 -0.60 -11.17
C ILE A 201 -17.47 -1.07 -12.27
N PHE A 202 -18.01 -0.13 -13.05
CA PHE A 202 -18.93 -0.43 -14.15
C PHE A 202 -18.22 -0.78 -15.48
N SER A 203 -16.88 -0.72 -15.52
CA SER A 203 -16.08 -1.11 -16.68
C SER A 203 -15.71 -2.61 -16.57
N GLU A 204 -16.06 -3.40 -17.60
CA GLU A 204 -15.63 -4.80 -17.69
C GLU A 204 -14.09 -4.88 -17.68
N GLY A 205 -13.52 -5.74 -16.81
CA GLY A 205 -12.06 -5.91 -16.70
C GLY A 205 -11.35 -4.94 -15.74
N SER A 206 -12.04 -4.50 -14.68
CA SER A 206 -11.58 -3.49 -13.71
C SER A 206 -10.12 -3.62 -13.25
N MET A 207 -9.61 -4.83 -12.98
CA MET A 207 -8.24 -5.01 -12.48
C MET A 207 -7.16 -4.69 -13.53
N ASN A 208 -7.33 -5.16 -14.78
CA ASN A 208 -6.35 -4.92 -15.84
C ASN A 208 -6.34 -3.44 -16.26
N ASN A 209 -7.52 -2.82 -16.29
CA ASN A 209 -7.66 -1.38 -16.52
C ASN A 209 -6.98 -0.57 -15.42
N LEU A 210 -7.12 -0.96 -14.15
CA LEU A 210 -6.46 -0.29 -13.02
C LEU A 210 -4.93 -0.34 -13.10
N GLN A 211 -4.38 -1.50 -13.47
CA GLN A 211 -2.94 -1.68 -13.60
C GLN A 211 -2.36 -0.78 -14.71
N THR A 212 -2.99 -0.78 -15.88
CA THR A 212 -2.54 0.00 -17.03
C THR A 212 -2.57 1.51 -16.75
N VAL A 213 -3.68 2.02 -16.20
CA VAL A 213 -3.83 3.44 -15.87
C VAL A 213 -2.80 3.89 -14.83
N SER A 214 -2.54 3.05 -13.82
CA SER A 214 -1.54 3.35 -12.78
C SER A 214 -0.13 3.48 -13.36
N ILE A 215 0.25 2.61 -14.29
CA ILE A 215 1.59 2.64 -14.94
C ILE A 215 1.74 3.92 -15.78
N ILE A 216 0.73 4.27 -16.57
CA ILE A 216 0.76 5.49 -17.40
C ILE A 216 0.87 6.74 -16.53
N ALA A 217 0.12 6.80 -15.41
CA ALA A 217 0.18 7.92 -14.48
C ALA A 217 1.51 8.02 -13.72
N ALA A 218 2.15 6.89 -13.40
CA ALA A 218 3.39 6.88 -12.62
C ALA A 218 4.60 7.43 -13.38
N PHE A 219 4.64 7.30 -14.72
CA PHE A 219 5.78 7.75 -15.52
C PHE A 219 6.08 9.26 -15.39
N PRO A 220 5.13 10.19 -15.60
CA PRO A 220 5.38 11.63 -15.40
C PRO A 220 5.65 11.96 -13.92
N ILE A 221 4.99 11.27 -13.00
CA ILE A 221 5.20 11.47 -11.56
C ILE A 221 6.61 11.09 -11.12
N GLY A 222 7.20 10.04 -11.72
CA GLY A 222 8.59 9.66 -11.47
C GLY A 222 9.57 10.82 -11.74
N THR A 223 9.37 11.55 -12.83
CA THR A 223 10.18 12.74 -13.15
C THR A 223 10.02 13.84 -12.09
N VAL A 224 8.81 14.07 -11.61
CA VAL A 224 8.53 15.04 -10.53
C VAL A 224 9.24 14.64 -9.23
N ILE A 225 9.21 13.36 -8.87
CA ILE A 225 9.89 12.85 -7.67
C ILE A 225 11.40 13.07 -7.76
N LEU A 226 12.02 12.85 -8.93
CA LEU A 226 13.45 13.13 -9.12
C LEU A 226 13.78 14.62 -8.92
N LEU A 227 12.91 15.52 -9.41
CA LEU A 227 13.06 16.96 -9.18
C LEU A 227 12.93 17.32 -7.69
N ILE A 228 11.98 16.71 -6.98
CA ILE A 228 11.81 16.92 -5.53
C ILE A 228 13.06 16.47 -4.77
N ILE A 229 13.61 15.29 -5.08
CA ILE A 229 14.83 14.78 -4.46
C ILE A 229 16.01 15.73 -4.71
N PHE A 230 16.19 16.17 -5.96
CA PHE A 230 17.27 17.11 -6.30
C PHE A 230 17.11 18.45 -5.57
N SER A 231 15.89 18.99 -5.51
CA SER A 231 15.57 20.22 -4.78
C SER A 231 15.87 20.08 -3.29
N PHE A 232 15.43 18.98 -2.67
CA PHE A 232 15.68 18.70 -1.25
C PHE A 232 17.19 18.57 -0.95
N MET A 233 17.95 17.87 -1.80
CA MET A 233 19.39 17.73 -1.62
C MET A 233 20.12 19.08 -1.72
N LYS A 234 19.62 19.99 -2.56
CA LYS A 234 20.15 21.36 -2.66
C LYS A 234 19.80 22.19 -1.42
N ASP A 235 18.55 22.15 -0.99
CA ASP A 235 18.04 22.89 0.17
C ASP A 235 18.71 22.43 1.47
N ALA A 236 18.85 21.12 1.68
CA ALA A 236 19.55 20.55 2.82
C ALA A 236 21.02 20.98 2.89
N ARG A 237 21.71 21.09 1.74
CA ARG A 237 23.09 21.63 1.70
C ARG A 237 23.12 23.11 2.10
N GLN A 238 22.21 23.92 1.55
CA GLN A 238 22.12 25.34 1.90
C GLN A 238 21.84 25.54 3.39
N TYR A 239 20.96 24.73 3.98
CA TYR A 239 20.67 24.76 5.41
C TYR A 239 21.92 24.47 6.25
N LEU A 240 22.66 23.40 5.93
CA LEU A 240 23.88 23.00 6.64
C LEU A 240 24.99 24.06 6.50
N ASP A 241 25.10 24.72 5.35
CA ASP A 241 26.10 25.78 5.13
C ASP A 241 25.73 27.05 5.92
N MET A 242 24.45 27.41 6.01
CA MET A 242 23.99 28.51 6.86
C MET A 242 24.23 28.23 8.35
N GLU A 243 24.05 26.99 8.79
CA GLU A 243 24.29 26.57 10.18
C GLU A 243 25.77 26.62 10.53
N LYS A 244 26.66 26.20 9.62
CA LYS A 244 28.13 26.32 9.78
C LYS A 244 28.62 27.76 9.84
N THR A 245 27.93 28.70 9.19
CA THR A 245 28.32 30.12 9.16
C THR A 245 27.84 30.88 10.42
N LYS A 246 26.92 30.29 11.19
CA LYS A 246 26.41 30.84 12.46
C LYS A 246 27.25 30.46 13.69
N HIS A 247 28.18 29.50 13.54
CA HIS A 247 29.14 29.08 14.57
C HIS A 247 30.55 29.54 14.23
#